data_AF-A0A3N8L4M6-F1
#
_entry.id   AF-A0A3N8L4M6-F1
#
_cell.length_a   1.000
_cell.length_b   1.000
_cell.length_c   1.000
_cell.angle_alpha   90.00
_cell.angle_beta   90.00
_cell.angle_gamma   90.00
#
_symmetry.space_group_name_H-M   'P 1'
#
loop_
_entity.id
_entity.type
_entity.pdbx_description
1 polymer ?
#
loop_
_entity_poly.entity_id
_entity_poly.type
_entity_poly.pdbx_seq_one_letter_code
_entity_poly.pdbx_strand_id
1 'polypeptide(L)'
;MFMALSSAPVPGFLSGLPDISAVSGPRKKLQSLVDECADDLDAYSRYLGRNPEAKGSIDANLLLPADLWPDDAVSVVKGLSREVEGGPVVTTFGKLLERLSSSGDLSRDKVVSLLAALAAAGIALEPDVRLGARMPKAEDAVALFSMPPSADIPAVSDNYVVGALMVDLAASIATADGEATDVEIDLISREVDAWSHLTAEERARLKAHNRVQLAQPPTMAGLKKRIEALTKEVRREIALFLVQTANADGVVSPAEVKLLEKIYRLLEIDSQQLYSDLHQNTRAEGHGGVSGKKPASPSAGNVSAGLALDPARIAALQKETARVSAMLADVFVEEQPVVQPPVVQTEVVEAEERGEDAQPVGNVIGLDEAHSMFLRTLVSRASWSRAELSSVALDLELMLDGAIEQVNEAALDHWDEPVTDGDDPVEVNQELAQRLEA
;
A
#
# COMPACT_ATOMS: atom_id res chain seq x y z
N MET A 1 -14.22 45.79 5.28
CA MET A 1 -13.83 46.76 6.34
C MET A 1 -14.20 46.12 7.67
N PHE A 2 -13.22 45.77 8.50
CA PHE A 2 -13.46 45.06 9.77
C PHE A 2 -14.27 45.93 10.73
N MET A 3 -15.55 45.59 10.96
CA MET A 3 -16.45 46.37 11.81
C MET A 3 -15.95 46.55 13.25
N ALA A 4 -15.14 45.61 13.74
CA ALA A 4 -14.57 45.62 15.09
C ALA A 4 -13.58 46.78 15.36
N LEU A 5 -13.05 47.44 14.32
CA LEU A 5 -12.08 48.54 14.46
C LEU A 5 -12.69 49.92 14.20
N SER A 6 -13.99 50.00 13.88
CA SER A 6 -14.64 51.26 13.50
C SER A 6 -14.74 52.30 14.62
N SER A 7 -14.62 51.88 15.88
CA SER A 7 -14.76 52.73 17.08
C SER A 7 -13.46 52.99 17.84
N ALA A 8 -12.33 52.44 17.38
CA ALA A 8 -11.04 52.64 18.04
C ALA A 8 -10.48 54.04 17.68
N PRO A 9 -10.07 54.87 18.66
CA PRO A 9 -9.46 56.15 18.37
C PRO A 9 -8.15 55.93 17.61
N VAL A 10 -8.09 56.40 16.36
CA VAL A 10 -6.91 56.29 15.50
C VAL A 10 -5.78 57.10 16.14
N PRO A 11 -4.67 56.47 16.56
CA PRO A 11 -3.54 57.18 17.14
C PRO A 11 -3.07 58.33 16.24
N GLY A 12 -2.78 59.50 16.83
CA GLY A 12 -2.43 60.72 16.09
C GLY A 12 -1.16 60.64 15.23
N PHE A 13 -0.35 59.58 15.34
CA PHE A 13 0.78 59.34 14.43
C PHE A 13 0.36 58.68 13.10
N LEU A 14 -0.85 58.11 13.02
CA LEU A 14 -1.40 57.50 11.81
C LEU A 14 -2.11 58.53 10.91
N SER A 15 -2.48 59.70 11.42
CA SER A 15 -3.23 60.74 10.68
C SER A 15 -2.41 61.45 9.59
N GLY A 16 -1.10 61.23 9.53
CA GLY A 16 -0.21 61.73 8.47
C GLY A 16 0.31 60.64 7.52
N LEU A 17 -0.11 59.38 7.69
CA LEU A 17 0.30 58.30 6.80
C LEU A 17 -0.60 58.24 5.55
N PRO A 18 -0.05 57.86 4.39
CA PRO A 18 -0.85 57.61 3.19
C PRO A 18 -1.90 56.54 3.45
N ASP A 19 -3.14 56.80 3.05
CA ASP A 19 -4.22 55.80 3.12
C ASP A 19 -3.95 54.68 2.09
N ILE A 20 -3.43 53.56 2.60
CA ILE A 20 -3.13 52.37 1.78
C ILE A 20 -4.38 51.75 1.16
N SER A 21 -5.58 52.03 1.68
CA SER A 21 -6.84 51.52 1.12
C SER A 21 -7.23 52.23 -0.19
N ALA A 22 -6.68 53.44 -0.42
CA ALA A 22 -6.84 54.22 -1.64
C ALA A 22 -5.88 53.77 -2.77
N VAL A 23 -4.89 52.93 -2.47
CA VAL A 23 -3.90 52.46 -3.45
C VAL A 23 -4.27 51.07 -3.98
N SER A 24 -4.56 50.97 -5.28
CA SER A 24 -5.08 49.74 -5.89
C SER A 24 -4.04 48.61 -6.01
N GLY A 25 -2.76 48.93 -6.20
CA GLY A 25 -1.68 47.95 -6.39
C GLY A 25 -1.48 47.00 -5.20
N PRO A 26 -1.14 47.51 -4.00
CA PRO A 26 -0.98 46.68 -2.79
C PRO A 26 -2.27 45.94 -2.42
N ARG A 27 -3.45 46.59 -2.57
CA ARG A 27 -4.74 45.97 -2.30
C ARG A 27 -5.02 44.77 -3.19
N LYS A 28 -4.70 44.84 -4.50
CA LYS A 28 -4.83 43.69 -5.40
C LYS A 28 -3.91 42.53 -5.01
N LYS A 29 -2.68 42.82 -4.55
CA LYS A 29 -1.76 41.78 -4.04
C LYS A 29 -2.28 41.12 -2.77
N LEU A 30 -2.80 41.91 -1.83
CA LEU A 30 -3.44 41.37 -0.63
C LEU A 30 -4.70 40.56 -0.96
N GLN A 31 -5.51 41.01 -1.92
CA GLN A 31 -6.68 40.26 -2.38
C GLN A 31 -6.27 38.91 -2.97
N SER A 32 -5.24 38.88 -3.83
CA SER A 32 -4.71 37.62 -4.39
C SER A 32 -4.29 36.63 -3.31
N LEU A 33 -3.66 37.09 -2.23
CA LEU A 33 -3.29 36.23 -1.09
C LEU A 33 -4.52 35.74 -0.33
N VAL A 34 -5.53 36.59 -0.16
CA VAL A 34 -6.80 36.20 0.48
C VAL A 34 -7.54 35.17 -0.35
N ASP A 35 -7.56 35.34 -1.68
CA ASP A 35 -8.19 34.41 -2.62
C ASP A 35 -7.47 33.04 -2.57
N GLU A 36 -6.13 33.03 -2.63
CA GLU A 36 -5.32 31.81 -2.49
C GLU A 36 -5.58 31.08 -1.15
N CYS A 37 -5.55 31.80 -0.02
CA CYS A 37 -5.89 31.19 1.27
C CYS A 37 -7.35 30.72 1.36
N ALA A 38 -8.28 31.40 0.69
CA ALA A 38 -9.68 31.01 0.68
C ALA A 38 -9.88 29.72 -0.13
N ASP A 39 -9.20 29.60 -1.27
CA ASP A 39 -9.22 28.41 -2.12
C ASP A 39 -8.61 27.20 -1.39
N ASP A 40 -7.45 27.37 -0.73
CA ASP A 40 -6.82 26.30 0.06
C ASP A 40 -7.68 25.80 1.22
N LEU A 41 -8.52 26.68 1.81
CA LEU A 41 -9.39 26.37 2.95
C LEU A 41 -10.83 26.02 2.53
N ASP A 42 -11.20 26.15 1.25
CA ASP A 42 -12.57 25.95 0.76
C ASP A 42 -13.05 24.52 1.02
N ALA A 43 -12.20 23.52 0.75
CA ALA A 43 -12.52 22.11 0.99
C ALA A 43 -12.82 21.82 2.47
N TYR A 44 -11.99 22.34 3.37
CA TYR A 44 -12.19 22.23 4.82
C TYR A 44 -13.47 22.95 5.27
N SER A 45 -13.69 24.18 4.80
CA SER A 45 -14.86 25.00 5.12
C SER A 45 -16.16 24.30 4.69
N ARG A 46 -16.22 23.79 3.46
CA ARG A 46 -17.36 23.03 2.94
C ARG A 46 -17.59 21.74 3.72
N TYR A 47 -16.53 21.02 4.06
CA TYR A 47 -16.63 19.78 4.82
C TYR A 47 -17.21 20.02 6.22
N LEU A 48 -16.74 21.03 6.96
CA LEU A 48 -17.30 21.40 8.26
C LEU A 48 -18.69 22.01 8.17
N GLY A 49 -19.02 22.69 7.08
CA GLY A 49 -20.38 23.17 6.83
C GLY A 49 -21.40 22.03 6.74
N ARG A 50 -20.97 20.85 6.26
CA ARG A 50 -21.79 19.62 6.19
C ARG A 50 -21.70 18.77 7.45
N ASN A 51 -20.54 18.72 8.10
CA ASN A 51 -20.24 17.90 9.28
C ASN A 51 -19.67 18.75 10.42
N PRO A 52 -20.50 19.54 11.14
CA PRO A 52 -20.01 20.46 12.18
C PRO A 52 -19.28 19.76 13.34
N GLU A 53 -19.70 18.54 13.67
CA GLU A 53 -19.12 17.68 14.71
C GLU A 53 -17.75 17.09 14.35
N ALA A 54 -17.38 17.05 13.07
CA ALA A 54 -16.09 16.53 12.61
C ALA A 54 -14.93 17.51 12.85
N LYS A 55 -15.17 18.66 13.50
CA LYS A 55 -14.12 19.64 13.79
C LYS A 55 -13.04 19.03 14.69
N GLY A 56 -11.81 19.00 14.17
CA GLY A 56 -10.65 18.44 14.88
C GLY A 56 -10.43 16.95 14.67
N SER A 57 -11.32 16.27 13.94
CA SER A 57 -11.07 14.89 13.49
C SER A 57 -9.96 14.85 12.44
N ILE A 58 -9.34 13.68 12.27
CA ILE A 58 -8.33 13.50 11.22
C ILE A 58 -8.91 13.73 9.83
N ASP A 59 -10.17 13.36 9.58
CA ASP A 59 -10.87 13.63 8.32
C ASP A 59 -10.84 15.10 7.91
N ALA A 60 -11.10 15.99 8.87
CA ALA A 60 -11.11 17.42 8.66
C ALA A 60 -9.67 17.96 8.56
N ASN A 61 -8.77 17.49 9.42
CA ASN A 61 -7.37 17.95 9.43
C ASN A 61 -6.64 17.61 8.13
N LEU A 62 -6.96 16.47 7.49
CA LEU A 62 -6.38 16.09 6.20
C LEU A 62 -6.76 17.03 5.03
N LEU A 63 -7.77 17.87 5.21
CA LEU A 63 -8.15 18.92 4.25
C LEU A 63 -7.43 20.25 4.54
N LEU A 64 -6.61 20.32 5.58
CA LEU A 64 -5.81 21.49 5.95
C LEU A 64 -4.34 21.25 5.64
N PRO A 65 -3.59 22.31 5.29
CA PRO A 65 -2.13 22.30 5.40
C PRO A 65 -1.68 21.82 6.79
N ALA A 66 -0.64 20.99 6.84
CA ALA A 66 -0.14 20.40 8.09
C ALA A 66 0.20 21.44 9.17
N ASP A 67 0.63 22.63 8.76
CA ASP A 67 0.95 23.76 9.65
C ASP A 67 -0.28 24.33 10.37
N LEU A 68 -1.49 24.05 9.87
CA LEU A 68 -2.76 24.50 10.43
C LEU A 68 -3.46 23.40 11.25
N TRP A 69 -2.83 22.25 11.45
CA TRP A 69 -3.39 21.18 12.26
C TRP A 69 -3.53 21.61 13.72
N PRO A 70 -4.61 21.19 14.42
CA PRO A 70 -4.76 21.46 15.84
C PRO A 70 -3.60 20.90 16.67
N ASP A 71 -3.23 21.59 17.75
CA ASP A 71 -2.14 21.19 18.65
C ASP A 71 -2.29 19.75 19.16
N ASP A 72 -3.53 19.31 19.43
CA ASP A 72 -3.82 17.95 19.86
C ASP A 72 -3.46 16.91 18.79
N ALA A 73 -3.83 17.16 17.52
CA ALA A 73 -3.51 16.28 16.40
C ALA A 73 -1.99 16.23 16.16
N VAL A 74 -1.33 17.39 16.20
CA VAL A 74 0.13 17.48 16.09
C VAL A 74 0.82 16.74 17.24
N SER A 75 0.28 16.82 18.46
CA SER A 75 0.80 16.11 19.63
C SER A 75 0.65 14.58 19.49
N VAL A 76 -0.46 14.10 18.93
CA VAL A 76 -0.66 12.67 18.65
C VAL A 76 0.39 12.17 17.64
N VAL A 77 0.59 12.88 16.53
CA VAL A 77 1.58 12.51 15.51
C VAL A 77 3.00 12.55 16.08
N LYS A 78 3.35 13.56 16.88
CA LYS A 78 4.64 13.60 17.59
C LYS A 78 4.81 12.45 18.59
N GLY A 79 3.74 12.04 19.24
CA GLY A 79 3.71 10.86 20.12
C GLY A 79 4.01 9.58 19.34
N LEU A 80 3.35 9.38 18.20
CA LEU A 80 3.61 8.26 17.30
C LEU A 80 5.05 8.25 16.80
N SER A 81 5.59 9.41 16.40
CA SER A 81 6.98 9.56 15.96
C SER A 81 7.98 9.06 17.01
N ARG A 82 7.77 9.41 18.28
CA ARG A 82 8.61 8.92 19.40
C ARG A 82 8.49 7.43 19.66
N GLU A 83 7.30 6.85 19.45
CA GLU A 83 7.10 5.41 19.65
C GLU A 83 7.85 4.59 18.59
N VAL A 84 7.83 5.05 17.34
CA VAL A 84 8.48 4.34 16.24
C VAL A 84 10.01 4.49 16.22
N GLU A 85 10.58 5.42 16.98
CA GLU A 85 12.05 5.54 17.18
C GLU A 85 12.64 4.26 17.82
N GLY A 86 11.85 3.54 18.63
CA GLY A 86 12.26 2.28 19.27
C GLY A 86 12.18 1.06 18.36
N GLY A 87 11.59 1.19 17.17
CA GLY A 87 11.34 0.10 16.23
C GLY A 87 9.89 0.09 15.72
N PRO A 88 9.54 -0.84 14.82
CA PRO A 88 8.19 -0.92 14.26
C PRO A 88 7.13 -1.22 15.33
N VAL A 89 6.03 -0.48 15.30
CA VAL A 89 4.87 -0.65 16.18
C VAL A 89 3.71 -1.22 15.39
N VAL A 90 3.24 -2.41 15.79
CA VAL A 90 2.09 -3.08 15.15
C VAL A 90 0.79 -2.72 15.87
N THR A 91 -0.23 -2.38 15.11
CA THR A 91 -1.61 -2.15 15.58
C THR A 91 -2.59 -2.59 14.49
N THR A 92 -3.89 -2.38 14.69
CA THR A 92 -4.87 -2.47 13.60
C THR A 92 -5.14 -1.10 13.01
N PHE A 93 -5.55 -1.05 11.74
CA PHE A 93 -5.87 0.21 11.07
C PHE A 93 -6.98 0.99 11.79
N GLY A 94 -8.02 0.30 12.27
CA GLY A 94 -9.10 0.93 13.05
C GLY A 94 -8.61 1.58 14.34
N LYS A 95 -7.70 0.92 15.08
CA LYS A 95 -7.09 1.50 16.30
C LYS A 95 -6.21 2.72 15.99
N LEU A 96 -5.51 2.69 14.86
CA LEU A 96 -4.74 3.85 14.40
C LEU A 96 -5.67 5.04 14.11
N LEU A 97 -6.78 4.80 13.40
CA LEU A 97 -7.77 5.83 13.10
C LEU A 97 -8.46 6.37 14.36
N GLU A 98 -8.80 5.50 15.32
CA GLU A 98 -9.36 5.90 16.61
C GLU A 98 -8.39 6.81 17.38
N ARG A 99 -7.10 6.45 17.39
CA ARG A 99 -6.05 7.26 18.04
C ARG A 99 -5.87 8.64 17.39
N LEU A 100 -6.13 8.75 16.10
CA LEU A 100 -6.14 10.00 15.35
C LEU A 100 -7.48 10.74 15.42
N SER A 101 -8.44 10.25 16.21
CA SER A 101 -9.78 10.82 16.35
C SER A 101 -10.57 10.86 15.02
N SER A 102 -10.50 9.78 14.23
CA SER A 102 -11.31 9.65 13.01
C SER A 102 -12.81 9.67 13.30
N SER A 103 -13.57 10.30 12.42
CA SER A 103 -15.04 10.39 12.52
C SER A 103 -15.75 9.21 11.84
N GLY A 104 -15.01 8.36 11.12
CA GLY A 104 -15.51 7.17 10.45
C GLY A 104 -14.45 6.54 9.55
N ASP A 105 -14.93 5.83 8.52
CA ASP A 105 -14.08 5.26 7.49
C ASP A 105 -13.52 6.35 6.57
N LEU A 106 -12.26 6.17 6.16
CA LEU A 106 -11.59 7.09 5.24
C LEU A 106 -11.72 6.59 3.80
N SER A 107 -11.96 7.52 2.87
CA SER A 107 -11.80 7.24 1.44
C SER A 107 -10.34 6.98 1.09
N ARG A 108 -10.08 6.37 -0.08
CA ARG A 108 -8.73 6.09 -0.56
C ARG A 108 -7.86 7.35 -0.60
N ASP A 109 -8.39 8.46 -1.11
CA ASP A 109 -7.67 9.74 -1.20
C ASP A 109 -7.29 10.29 0.17
N LYS A 110 -8.20 10.20 1.15
CA LYS A 110 -7.91 10.59 2.53
C LYS A 110 -6.82 9.72 3.14
N VAL A 111 -6.79 8.41 2.86
CA VAL A 111 -5.71 7.53 3.33
C VAL A 111 -4.38 7.90 2.66
N VAL A 112 -4.37 8.22 1.37
CA VAL A 112 -3.15 8.70 0.70
C VAL A 112 -2.66 10.00 1.34
N SER A 113 -3.54 10.97 1.60
CA SER A 113 -3.19 12.21 2.31
C SER A 113 -2.70 11.95 3.74
N LEU A 114 -3.29 10.98 4.45
CA LEU A 114 -2.84 10.58 5.78
C LEU A 114 -1.42 10.03 5.74
N LEU A 115 -1.13 9.15 4.78
CA LEU A 115 0.20 8.58 4.60
C LEU A 115 1.23 9.65 4.21
N ALA A 116 0.86 10.65 3.41
CA ALA A 116 1.72 11.78 3.09
C ALA A 116 1.99 12.65 4.33
N ALA A 117 0.96 12.94 5.14
CA ALA A 117 1.11 13.71 6.37
C ALA A 117 1.99 12.98 7.41
N LEU A 118 1.81 11.67 7.57
CA LEU A 118 2.66 10.84 8.42
C LEU A 118 4.10 10.78 7.89
N ALA A 119 4.30 10.64 6.58
CA ALA A 119 5.63 10.61 5.97
C ALA A 119 6.39 11.94 6.16
N ALA A 120 5.70 13.08 6.05
CA ALA A 120 6.26 14.39 6.37
C ALA A 120 6.67 14.53 7.85
N ALA A 121 6.04 13.75 8.75
CA ALA A 121 6.41 13.65 10.16
C ALA A 121 7.46 12.56 10.46
N GLY A 122 8.02 11.90 9.43
CA GLY A 122 9.01 10.83 9.59
C GLY A 122 8.43 9.48 10.02
N ILE A 123 7.14 9.26 9.74
CA ILE A 123 6.42 8.03 10.07
C ILE A 123 5.94 7.40 8.77
N ALA A 124 6.33 6.15 8.53
CA ALA A 124 5.79 5.35 7.44
C ALA A 124 4.81 4.31 7.98
N LEU A 125 3.84 3.92 7.13
CA LEU A 125 2.89 2.84 7.39
C LEU A 125 3.15 1.70 6.40
N GLU A 126 3.01 0.48 6.88
CA GLU A 126 2.97 -0.74 6.06
C GLU A 126 1.74 -1.57 6.46
N PRO A 127 0.92 -2.09 5.53
CA PRO A 127 1.00 -1.92 4.06
C PRO A 127 0.70 -0.48 3.60
N ASP A 128 1.40 -0.02 2.56
CA ASP A 128 1.26 1.34 2.01
C ASP A 128 0.43 1.32 0.71
N VAL A 129 -0.76 1.92 0.72
CA VAL A 129 -1.67 1.93 -0.45
C VAL A 129 -1.12 2.71 -1.65
N ARG A 130 -0.13 3.58 -1.43
CA ARG A 130 0.56 4.32 -2.49
C ARG A 130 1.51 3.42 -3.28
N LEU A 131 1.88 2.28 -2.72
CA LEU A 131 2.77 1.27 -3.30
C LEU A 131 2.00 0.09 -3.91
N GLY A 132 0.70 0.26 -4.17
CA GLY A 132 -0.16 -0.78 -4.76
C GLY A 132 -0.75 -1.76 -3.74
N ALA A 133 -0.59 -1.53 -2.43
CA ALA A 133 -1.31 -2.32 -1.43
C ALA A 133 -2.83 -2.08 -1.53
N ARG A 134 -3.61 -3.09 -1.16
CA ARG A 134 -5.07 -2.96 -1.03
C ARG A 134 -5.42 -1.98 0.07
N MET A 135 -6.61 -1.38 -0.01
CA MET A 135 -7.15 -0.58 1.09
C MET A 135 -7.25 -1.42 2.38
N PRO A 136 -6.70 -0.96 3.51
CA PRO A 136 -6.82 -1.65 4.78
C PRO A 136 -8.22 -1.50 5.37
N LYS A 137 -8.75 -2.58 5.94
CA LYS A 137 -9.97 -2.60 6.76
C LYS A 137 -9.63 -2.33 8.22
N ALA A 138 -10.63 -1.99 9.03
CA ALA A 138 -10.45 -1.65 10.44
C ALA A 138 -9.72 -2.73 11.27
N GLU A 139 -9.97 -4.00 10.96
CA GLU A 139 -9.35 -5.17 11.60
C GLU A 139 -7.97 -5.53 11.06
N ASP A 140 -7.56 -4.99 9.91
CA ASP A 140 -6.29 -5.35 9.29
C ASP A 140 -5.11 -4.80 10.11
N ALA A 141 -4.08 -5.64 10.25
CA ALA A 141 -2.83 -5.28 10.88
C ALA A 141 -2.06 -4.27 10.03
N VAL A 142 -1.52 -3.25 10.69
CA VAL A 142 -0.64 -2.24 10.11
C VAL A 142 0.54 -1.99 11.05
N ALA A 143 1.71 -1.71 10.47
CA ALA A 143 2.89 -1.34 11.23
C ALA A 143 3.27 0.10 10.94
N LEU A 144 3.49 0.88 11.99
CA LEU A 144 4.12 2.19 11.91
C LEU A 144 5.61 2.03 12.18
N PHE A 145 6.46 2.71 11.41
CA PHE A 145 7.90 2.67 11.59
C PHE A 145 8.55 4.00 11.24
N SER A 146 9.73 4.24 11.81
CA SER A 146 10.48 5.49 11.60
C SER A 146 11.15 5.48 10.23
N MET A 147 11.02 6.59 9.52
CA MET A 147 11.64 6.85 8.22
C MET A 147 12.10 8.31 8.14
N PRO A 148 13.12 8.63 7.31
CA PRO A 148 13.46 10.02 7.04
C PRO A 148 12.23 10.80 6.55
N PRO A 149 11.96 12.01 7.09
CA PRO A 149 10.85 12.82 6.62
C PRO A 149 10.93 13.07 5.11
N SER A 150 9.88 12.67 4.39
CA SER A 150 9.79 12.85 2.94
C SER A 150 8.34 13.04 2.51
N ALA A 151 8.13 13.93 1.53
CA ALA A 151 6.85 14.10 0.86
C ALA A 151 6.73 13.21 -0.40
N ASP A 152 7.84 12.64 -0.86
CA ASP A 152 7.90 11.86 -2.10
C ASP A 152 7.31 10.46 -1.88
N ILE A 153 6.62 9.96 -2.90
CA ILE A 153 6.16 8.58 -2.93
C ILE A 153 7.39 7.67 -3.13
N PRO A 154 7.64 6.69 -2.25
CA PRO A 154 8.77 5.79 -2.41
C PRO A 154 8.71 5.04 -3.75
N ALA A 155 9.80 5.06 -4.51
CA ALA A 155 9.94 4.16 -5.65
C ALA A 155 10.15 2.74 -5.13
N VAL A 156 9.40 1.78 -5.67
CA VAL A 156 9.53 0.36 -5.32
C VAL A 156 10.36 -0.33 -6.38
N SER A 157 11.46 -0.98 -5.98
CA SER A 157 12.23 -1.82 -6.91
C SER A 157 11.64 -3.22 -7.04
N ASP A 158 11.93 -3.89 -8.14
CA ASP A 158 11.55 -5.29 -8.34
C ASP A 158 12.14 -6.20 -7.25
N ASN A 159 13.34 -5.84 -6.78
CA ASN A 159 14.00 -6.49 -5.67
C ASN A 159 13.19 -6.40 -4.37
N TYR A 160 12.52 -5.28 -4.12
CA TYR A 160 11.61 -5.15 -2.98
C TYR A 160 10.42 -6.09 -3.10
N VAL A 161 9.81 -6.22 -4.29
CA VAL A 161 8.64 -7.09 -4.50
C VAL A 161 8.97 -8.54 -4.17
N VAL A 162 10.18 -8.99 -4.55
CA VAL A 162 10.68 -10.33 -4.25
C VAL A 162 11.00 -10.48 -2.77
N GLY A 163 11.67 -9.48 -2.17
CA GLY A 163 11.94 -9.46 -0.74
C GLY A 163 10.67 -9.55 0.10
N ALA A 164 9.61 -8.84 -0.30
CA ALA A 164 8.31 -8.90 0.36
C ALA A 164 7.70 -10.30 0.30
N LEU A 165 7.80 -10.98 -0.85
CA LEU A 165 7.33 -12.36 -0.99
C LEU A 165 8.16 -13.35 -0.14
N MET A 166 9.47 -13.17 -0.06
CA MET A 166 10.33 -13.96 0.83
C MET A 166 9.91 -13.79 2.29
N VAL A 167 9.69 -12.54 2.73
CA VAL A 167 9.20 -12.23 4.08
C VAL A 167 7.82 -12.84 4.33
N ASP A 168 6.90 -12.75 3.38
CA ASP A 168 5.56 -13.35 3.50
C ASP A 168 5.63 -14.88 3.74
N LEU A 169 6.51 -15.57 3.02
CA LEU A 169 6.70 -17.01 3.15
C LEU A 169 7.39 -17.37 4.47
N ALA A 170 8.40 -16.62 4.88
CA ALA A 170 9.07 -16.83 6.16
C ALA A 170 8.13 -16.59 7.35
N ALA A 171 7.36 -15.51 7.33
CA ALA A 171 6.36 -15.23 8.37
C ALA A 171 5.27 -16.31 8.43
N SER A 172 4.84 -16.85 7.28
CA SER A 172 3.89 -17.97 7.22
C SER A 172 4.44 -19.25 7.87
N ILE A 173 5.75 -19.49 7.75
CA ILE A 173 6.42 -20.64 8.37
C ILE A 173 6.59 -20.42 9.87
N ALA A 174 7.10 -19.26 10.26
CA ALA A 174 7.33 -18.92 11.67
C ALA A 174 6.03 -18.91 12.49
N THR A 175 4.86 -18.71 11.84
CA THR A 175 3.55 -18.72 12.51
C THR A 175 2.80 -20.05 12.32
N ALA A 176 3.42 -21.07 11.71
CA ALA A 176 2.74 -22.31 11.34
C ALA A 176 2.27 -23.14 12.54
N ASP A 177 2.95 -23.04 13.68
CA ASP A 177 2.61 -23.71 14.93
C ASP A 177 1.83 -22.81 15.91
N GLY A 178 1.65 -21.53 15.58
CA GLY A 178 0.75 -20.59 16.25
C GLY A 178 1.35 -19.20 16.43
N GLU A 179 2.55 -19.10 17.00
CA GLU A 179 3.21 -17.82 17.28
C GLU A 179 4.72 -17.94 17.00
N ALA A 180 5.24 -17.00 16.22
CA ALA A 180 6.67 -16.94 15.94
C ALA A 180 7.46 -16.56 17.18
N THR A 181 8.59 -17.23 17.37
CA THR A 181 9.52 -16.96 18.46
C THR A 181 10.37 -15.72 18.19
N ASP A 182 10.83 -15.02 19.24
CA ASP A 182 11.73 -13.86 19.09
C ASP A 182 12.99 -14.19 18.25
N VAL A 183 13.48 -15.43 18.34
CA VAL A 183 14.67 -15.90 17.60
C VAL A 183 14.42 -15.93 16.08
N GLU A 184 13.25 -16.39 15.64
CA GLU A 184 12.85 -16.42 14.23
C GLU A 184 12.60 -15.01 13.70
N ILE A 185 11.93 -14.17 14.49
CA ILE A 185 11.68 -12.76 14.13
C ILE A 185 13.00 -12.02 13.92
N ASP A 186 13.96 -12.22 14.81
CA ASP A 186 15.29 -11.64 14.72
C ASP A 186 16.08 -12.22 13.54
N LEU A 187 15.93 -13.51 13.23
CA LEU A 187 16.58 -14.12 12.06
C LEU A 187 16.07 -13.49 10.76
N ILE A 188 14.76 -13.41 10.56
CA ILE A 188 14.16 -12.79 9.37
C ILE A 188 14.64 -11.33 9.26
N SER A 189 14.67 -10.60 10.37
CA SER A 189 15.14 -9.20 10.39
C SER A 189 16.62 -9.07 10.03
N ARG A 190 17.48 -9.98 10.50
CA ARG A 190 18.92 -10.00 10.16
C ARG A 190 19.17 -10.34 8.70
N GLU A 191 18.39 -11.26 8.14
CA GLU A 191 18.48 -11.61 6.71
C GLU A 191 18.07 -10.44 5.82
N VAL A 192 16.97 -9.75 6.16
CA VAL A 192 16.59 -8.49 5.48
C VAL A 192 17.71 -7.45 5.57
N ASP A 193 18.43 -7.37 6.70
CA ASP A 193 19.59 -6.48 6.83
C ASP A 193 20.79 -6.87 5.97
N ALA A 194 20.98 -8.16 5.67
CA ALA A 194 22.05 -8.66 4.82
C ALA A 194 21.80 -8.39 3.32
N TRP A 195 20.58 -8.02 2.93
CA TRP A 195 20.20 -7.74 1.55
C TRP A 195 20.80 -6.42 1.05
N SER A 196 22.03 -6.50 0.50
CA SER A 196 22.83 -5.34 0.05
C SER A 196 22.28 -4.62 -1.19
N HIS A 197 21.41 -5.30 -1.93
CA HIS A 197 20.75 -4.82 -3.14
C HIS A 197 19.53 -3.95 -2.86
N LEU A 198 19.07 -3.93 -1.62
CA LEU A 198 17.98 -3.08 -1.16
C LEU A 198 18.53 -1.82 -0.52
N THR A 199 17.77 -0.74 -0.66
CA THR A 199 18.01 0.50 0.07
C THR A 199 17.73 0.32 1.57
N ALA A 200 18.25 1.24 2.39
CA ALA A 200 17.96 1.22 3.83
C ALA A 200 16.46 1.39 4.11
N GLU A 201 15.76 2.17 3.27
CA GLU A 201 14.33 2.43 3.34
C GLU A 201 13.50 1.18 3.03
N GLU A 202 13.84 0.47 1.95
CA GLU A 202 13.23 -0.80 1.60
C GLU A 202 13.45 -1.87 2.69
N ARG A 203 14.66 -1.94 3.26
CA ARG A 203 14.93 -2.87 4.37
C ARG A 203 14.12 -2.54 5.63
N ALA A 204 14.00 -1.25 5.98
CA ALA A 204 13.19 -0.82 7.12
C ALA A 204 11.71 -1.18 6.91
N ARG A 205 11.20 -0.93 5.69
CA ARG A 205 9.84 -1.27 5.29
C ARG A 205 9.58 -2.78 5.33
N LEU A 206 10.48 -3.60 4.80
CA LEU A 206 10.35 -5.06 4.85
C LEU A 206 10.36 -5.62 6.28
N LYS A 207 11.11 -4.99 7.20
CA LYS A 207 11.05 -5.35 8.62
C LYS A 207 9.71 -4.99 9.24
N ALA A 208 9.14 -3.83 8.90
CA ALA A 208 7.78 -3.48 9.33
C ALA A 208 6.74 -4.44 8.72
N HIS A 209 6.87 -4.77 7.43
CA HIS A 209 6.04 -5.74 6.73
C HIS A 209 6.07 -7.11 7.40
N ASN A 210 7.26 -7.60 7.78
CA ASN A 210 7.40 -8.85 8.54
C ASN A 210 6.54 -8.83 9.82
N ARG A 211 6.60 -7.73 10.59
CA ARG A 211 5.81 -7.60 11.82
C ARG A 211 4.30 -7.62 11.56
N VAL A 212 3.85 -7.07 10.43
CA VAL A 212 2.45 -7.19 9.99
C VAL A 212 2.09 -8.63 9.67
N GLN A 213 2.91 -9.32 8.87
CA GLN A 213 2.63 -10.71 8.46
C GLN A 213 2.68 -11.69 9.64
N LEU A 214 3.49 -11.43 10.65
CA LEU A 214 3.50 -12.23 11.87
C LEU A 214 2.22 -12.05 12.70
N ALA A 215 1.66 -10.83 12.72
CA ALA A 215 0.39 -10.56 13.41
C ALA A 215 -0.84 -11.04 12.62
N GLN A 216 -0.76 -11.01 11.28
CA GLN A 216 -1.82 -11.45 10.38
C GLN A 216 -1.22 -12.19 9.18
N PRO A 217 -1.00 -13.52 9.30
CA PRO A 217 -0.35 -14.31 8.26
C PRO A 217 -1.08 -14.30 6.92
N PRO A 218 -0.36 -14.30 5.80
CA PRO A 218 -0.97 -14.26 4.48
C PRO A 218 -1.63 -15.61 4.14
N THR A 219 -2.68 -15.56 3.32
CA THR A 219 -3.36 -16.80 2.89
C THR A 219 -2.54 -17.55 1.85
N MET A 220 -2.57 -18.89 1.92
CA MET A 220 -1.88 -19.76 0.95
C MET A 220 -2.33 -19.52 -0.51
N ALA A 221 -3.58 -19.13 -0.72
CA ALA A 221 -4.10 -18.80 -2.04
C ALA A 221 -3.40 -17.57 -2.63
N GLY A 222 -3.16 -16.53 -1.81
CA GLY A 222 -2.46 -15.32 -2.21
C GLY A 222 -0.97 -15.58 -2.54
N LEU A 223 -0.31 -16.42 -1.74
CA LEU A 223 1.10 -16.77 -1.96
C LEU A 223 1.31 -17.58 -3.24
N LYS A 224 0.41 -18.54 -3.52
CA LYS A 224 0.50 -19.38 -4.73
C LYS A 224 0.56 -18.55 -6.01
N LYS A 225 -0.34 -17.57 -6.17
CA LYS A 225 -0.39 -16.71 -7.37
C LYS A 225 0.91 -15.93 -7.58
N ARG A 226 1.56 -15.50 -6.50
CA ARG A 226 2.83 -14.74 -6.55
C ARG A 226 4.04 -15.64 -6.79
N ILE A 227 4.02 -16.87 -6.28
CA ILE A 227 5.07 -17.88 -6.51
C ILE A 227 5.07 -18.37 -7.97
N GLU A 228 3.89 -18.57 -8.57
CA GLU A 228 3.77 -19.05 -9.95
C GLU A 228 4.44 -18.11 -10.97
N ALA A 229 4.47 -16.81 -10.69
CA ALA A 229 5.12 -15.79 -11.50
C ALA A 229 6.67 -15.82 -11.42
N LEU A 230 7.27 -16.59 -10.51
CA LEU A 230 8.72 -16.63 -10.31
C LEU A 230 9.42 -17.65 -11.21
N THR A 231 10.67 -17.34 -11.60
CA THR A 231 11.57 -18.28 -12.29
C THR A 231 12.06 -19.40 -11.36
N LYS A 232 12.52 -20.52 -11.95
CA LYS A 232 12.90 -21.72 -11.21
C LYS A 232 14.10 -21.52 -10.28
N GLU A 233 15.04 -20.66 -10.69
CA GLU A 233 16.23 -20.32 -9.93
C GLU A 233 15.87 -19.57 -8.64
N VAL A 234 14.92 -18.63 -8.72
CA VAL A 234 14.41 -17.85 -7.58
C VAL A 234 13.65 -18.73 -6.61
N ARG A 235 12.84 -19.66 -7.13
CA ARG A 235 12.11 -20.63 -6.30
C ARG A 235 13.05 -21.46 -5.42
N ARG A 236 14.24 -21.80 -5.92
CA ARG A 236 15.25 -22.55 -5.15
C ARG A 236 15.87 -21.73 -4.02
N GLU A 237 16.18 -20.45 -4.27
CA GLU A 237 16.74 -19.55 -3.26
C GLU A 237 15.73 -19.28 -2.14
N ILE A 238 14.46 -19.11 -2.49
CA ILE A 238 13.36 -19.03 -1.53
C ILE A 238 13.34 -20.29 -0.66
N ALA A 239 13.44 -21.49 -1.26
CA ALA A 239 13.43 -22.74 -0.50
C ALA A 239 14.55 -22.81 0.55
N LEU A 240 15.77 -22.40 0.20
CA LEU A 240 16.91 -22.35 1.14
C LEU A 240 16.65 -21.40 2.31
N PHE A 241 16.16 -20.20 2.03
CA PHE A 241 15.82 -19.21 3.04
C PHE A 241 14.72 -19.70 4.01
N LEU A 242 13.71 -20.40 3.49
CA LEU A 242 12.63 -20.97 4.30
C LEU A 242 13.12 -22.09 5.23
N VAL A 243 14.04 -22.92 4.75
CA VAL A 243 14.67 -23.97 5.58
C VAL A 243 15.56 -23.36 6.66
N GLN A 244 16.27 -22.26 6.38
CA GLN A 244 17.03 -21.54 7.40
C GLN A 244 16.10 -20.95 8.46
N THR A 245 15.00 -20.33 8.04
CA THR A 245 14.00 -19.75 8.94
C THR A 245 13.42 -20.81 9.88
N ALA A 246 13.03 -21.97 9.36
CA ALA A 246 12.45 -23.05 10.17
C ALA A 246 13.48 -23.75 11.09
N ASN A 247 14.77 -23.63 10.83
CA ASN A 247 15.81 -24.20 11.71
C ASN A 247 16.37 -23.19 12.71
N ALA A 248 15.86 -21.96 12.77
CA ALA A 248 16.44 -20.87 13.54
C ALA A 248 16.64 -21.19 15.03
N ASP A 249 15.74 -21.97 15.60
CA ASP A 249 15.71 -22.37 17.01
C ASP A 249 16.26 -23.81 17.24
N GLY A 250 16.64 -24.50 16.16
CA GLY A 250 17.12 -25.88 16.15
C GLY A 250 16.04 -26.95 16.35
N VAL A 251 14.74 -26.58 16.41
CA VAL A 251 13.63 -27.51 16.64
C VAL A 251 12.50 -27.24 15.64
N VAL A 252 12.56 -27.92 14.50
CA VAL A 252 11.53 -27.79 13.46
C VAL A 252 10.26 -28.53 13.88
N SER A 253 9.13 -27.83 13.98
CA SER A 253 7.86 -28.42 14.37
C SER A 253 7.23 -29.25 13.24
N PRO A 254 6.38 -30.26 13.55
CA PRO A 254 5.65 -31.00 12.51
C PRO A 254 4.68 -30.13 11.69
N ALA A 255 4.29 -28.97 12.21
CA ALA A 255 3.43 -28.02 11.50
C ALA A 255 4.23 -27.24 10.45
N GLU A 256 5.42 -26.74 10.81
CA GLU A 256 6.37 -26.12 9.87
C GLU A 256 6.78 -27.07 8.76
N VAL A 257 7.14 -28.32 9.07
CA VAL A 257 7.53 -29.31 8.03
C VAL A 257 6.39 -29.53 7.04
N LYS A 258 5.14 -29.62 7.51
CA LYS A 258 3.98 -29.76 6.61
C LYS A 258 3.76 -28.54 5.73
N LEU A 259 4.02 -27.34 6.26
CA LEU A 259 3.90 -26.11 5.46
C LEU A 259 5.04 -25.99 4.46
N LEU A 260 6.27 -26.29 4.87
CA LEU A 260 7.45 -26.40 4.00
C LEU A 260 7.22 -27.41 2.87
N GLU A 261 6.67 -28.60 3.15
CA GLU A 261 6.31 -29.57 2.11
C GLU A 261 5.30 -29.01 1.10
N LYS A 262 4.31 -28.26 1.57
CA LYS A 262 3.34 -27.59 0.68
C LYS A 262 4.02 -26.51 -0.16
N ILE A 263 4.87 -25.68 0.45
CA ILE A 263 5.60 -24.62 -0.25
C ILE A 263 6.58 -25.22 -1.27
N TYR A 264 7.33 -26.26 -0.94
CA TYR A 264 8.22 -26.96 -1.87
C TYR A 264 7.45 -27.50 -3.09
N ARG A 265 6.26 -28.07 -2.88
CA ARG A 265 5.39 -28.51 -3.99
C ARG A 265 4.92 -27.33 -4.86
N LEU A 266 4.59 -26.19 -4.25
CA LEU A 266 4.22 -24.97 -4.97
C LEU A 266 5.41 -24.38 -5.76
N LEU A 267 6.61 -24.52 -5.23
CA LEU A 267 7.86 -24.11 -5.87
C LEU A 267 8.30 -25.09 -6.98
N GLU A 268 7.58 -26.19 -7.21
CA GLU A 268 7.93 -27.29 -8.12
C GLU A 268 9.27 -27.97 -7.76
N ILE A 269 9.61 -28.00 -6.47
CA ILE A 269 10.81 -28.64 -5.94
C ILE A 269 10.42 -30.00 -5.35
N ASP A 270 11.29 -31.00 -5.51
CA ASP A 270 11.05 -32.33 -4.92
C ASP A 270 11.03 -32.24 -3.39
N SER A 271 9.94 -32.70 -2.79
CA SER A 271 9.77 -32.82 -1.33
C SER A 271 10.87 -33.65 -0.64
N GLN A 272 11.58 -34.53 -1.35
CA GLN A 272 12.73 -35.24 -0.78
C GLN A 272 13.95 -34.32 -0.57
N GLN A 273 14.09 -33.24 -1.34
CA GLN A 273 15.16 -32.26 -1.15
C GLN A 273 14.99 -31.48 0.16
N LEU A 274 13.74 -31.21 0.59
CA LEU A 274 13.45 -30.58 1.87
C LEU A 274 14.16 -31.28 3.04
N TYR A 275 14.08 -32.62 3.10
CA TYR A 275 14.69 -33.40 4.17
C TYR A 275 16.23 -33.40 4.11
N SER A 276 16.80 -33.33 2.89
CA SER A 276 18.24 -33.12 2.71
C SER A 276 18.67 -31.76 3.24
N ASP A 277 17.94 -30.71 2.87
CA ASP A 277 18.27 -29.32 3.21
C ASP A 277 18.12 -29.07 4.72
N LEU A 278 17.06 -29.61 5.33
CA LEU A 278 16.85 -29.57 6.78
C LEU A 278 18.04 -30.20 7.53
N HIS A 279 18.47 -31.39 7.10
CA HIS A 279 19.59 -32.12 7.72
C HIS A 279 20.98 -31.52 7.44
N GLN A 280 21.16 -30.84 6.31
CA GLN A 280 22.42 -30.16 5.98
C GLN A 280 22.60 -28.92 6.87
N ASN A 281 21.53 -28.17 7.14
CA ASN A 281 21.57 -27.03 8.06
C ASN A 281 21.70 -27.46 9.52
N THR A 282 21.06 -28.56 9.96
CA THR A 282 21.30 -29.10 11.31
C THR A 282 22.75 -29.56 11.51
N ARG A 283 23.48 -29.91 10.45
CA ARG A 283 24.92 -30.25 10.52
C ARG A 283 25.84 -29.04 10.45
N ALA A 284 25.39 -27.94 9.85
CA ALA A 284 26.12 -26.67 9.85
C ALA A 284 26.07 -26.01 11.24
N GLU A 285 24.99 -26.19 12.00
CA GLU A 285 24.84 -25.65 13.36
C GLU A 285 25.02 -26.70 14.48
N GLY A 286 24.98 -28.00 14.15
CA GLY A 286 25.14 -29.10 15.10
C GLY A 286 26.58 -29.57 15.27
N HIS A 287 27.40 -28.84 16.01
CA HIS A 287 28.53 -29.48 16.71
C HIS A 287 28.02 -30.18 17.97
N GLY A 288 27.57 -31.42 17.82
CA GLY A 288 27.47 -32.35 18.94
C GLY A 288 26.40 -33.43 18.81
N GLY A 289 26.74 -34.58 18.26
CA GLY A 289 26.05 -35.84 18.63
C GLY A 289 25.82 -36.84 17.51
N VAL A 290 26.87 -37.59 17.15
CA VAL A 290 26.77 -38.80 16.32
C VAL A 290 26.21 -39.95 17.16
N SER A 291 25.25 -40.69 16.60
CA SER A 291 24.78 -41.98 17.11
C SER A 291 25.81 -43.10 16.84
N GLY A 292 26.15 -43.89 17.87
CA GLY A 292 26.76 -45.22 17.68
C GLY A 292 27.78 -45.70 18.73
N LYS A 293 27.30 -46.51 19.70
CA LYS A 293 27.97 -47.60 20.46
C LYS A 293 29.44 -47.47 20.99
N LYS A 294 29.54 -47.53 22.32
CA LYS A 294 30.70 -47.81 23.25
C LYS A 294 31.48 -49.12 22.95
N PRO A 295 32.63 -49.43 23.64
CA PRO A 295 33.44 -48.62 24.59
C PRO A 295 34.99 -48.75 24.46
N ALA A 296 35.73 -47.70 24.82
CA ALA A 296 36.99 -47.77 25.61
C ALA A 296 37.41 -46.37 26.09
N SER A 297 37.90 -46.25 27.32
CA SER A 297 38.46 -45.06 27.99
C SER A 297 39.76 -45.49 28.68
N PRO A 298 40.63 -44.62 29.26
CA PRO A 298 40.60 -43.15 29.32
C PRO A 298 41.97 -42.45 29.05
N SER A 299 41.96 -41.13 28.77
CA SER A 299 42.88 -40.19 29.42
C SER A 299 42.44 -38.73 29.19
N ALA A 300 42.57 -37.95 30.24
CA ALA A 300 42.14 -36.57 30.45
C ALA A 300 42.93 -35.52 29.63
N GLY A 301 42.31 -34.34 29.47
CA GLY A 301 43.00 -33.11 29.08
C GLY A 301 42.08 -32.02 28.52
N ASN A 302 41.30 -31.36 29.38
CA ASN A 302 40.63 -30.10 29.04
C ASN A 302 41.68 -29.00 28.81
N VAL A 303 41.65 -28.33 27.65
CA VAL A 303 41.91 -26.89 27.54
C VAL A 303 40.97 -26.32 26.47
N SER A 304 40.19 -25.34 26.89
CA SER A 304 39.18 -24.62 26.13
C SER A 304 39.75 -23.43 25.34
N ALA A 305 39.05 -23.14 24.25
CA ALA A 305 38.68 -21.80 23.76
C ALA A 305 39.60 -21.09 22.75
N GLY A 306 38.98 -20.81 21.61
CA GLY A 306 39.43 -19.92 20.55
C GLY A 306 38.60 -20.13 19.28
N LEU A 307 37.28 -20.02 19.34
CA LEU A 307 36.41 -20.09 18.17
C LEU A 307 36.57 -18.79 17.37
N ALA A 308 37.45 -18.80 16.37
CA ALA A 308 37.55 -17.74 15.39
C ALA A 308 36.52 -17.99 14.27
N LEU A 309 35.54 -17.09 14.15
CA LEU A 309 34.61 -17.06 13.04
C LEU A 309 35.41 -16.90 11.74
N ASP A 310 35.19 -17.80 10.77
CA ASP A 310 35.91 -17.83 9.50
C ASP A 310 35.31 -16.78 8.54
N PRO A 311 36.01 -15.66 8.28
CA PRO A 311 35.51 -14.58 7.44
C PRO A 311 35.31 -15.01 5.98
N ALA A 312 35.89 -16.14 5.55
CA ALA A 312 35.67 -16.68 4.21
C ALA A 312 34.25 -17.24 4.04
N ARG A 313 33.61 -17.71 5.11
CA ARG A 313 32.24 -18.28 5.07
C ARG A 313 31.17 -17.20 5.09
N ILE A 314 31.39 -16.12 5.84
CA ILE A 314 30.53 -14.93 5.80
C ILE A 314 30.62 -14.27 4.41
N ALA A 315 31.82 -14.22 3.81
CA ALA A 315 32.00 -13.72 2.45
C ALA A 315 31.37 -14.62 1.37
N ALA A 316 31.29 -15.94 1.60
CA ALA A 316 30.59 -16.86 0.71
C ALA A 316 29.07 -16.66 0.76
N LEU A 317 28.51 -16.52 1.98
CA LEU A 317 27.10 -16.19 2.20
C LEU A 317 26.73 -14.84 1.59
N GLN A 318 27.54 -13.80 1.79
CA GLN A 318 27.34 -12.47 1.20
C GLN A 318 27.38 -12.50 -0.34
N LYS A 319 28.18 -13.39 -0.93
CA LYS A 319 28.31 -13.52 -2.39
C LYS A 319 27.16 -14.32 -3.02
N GLU A 320 26.56 -15.22 -2.26
CA GLU A 320 25.38 -15.99 -2.67
C GLU A 320 24.13 -15.10 -2.59
N THR A 321 23.92 -14.39 -1.47
CA THR A 321 22.82 -13.41 -1.31
C THR A 321 22.88 -12.27 -2.34
N ALA A 322 24.07 -11.72 -2.64
CA ALA A 322 24.21 -10.67 -3.65
C ALA A 322 23.93 -11.16 -5.09
N ARG A 323 24.07 -12.47 -5.35
CA ARG A 323 23.82 -13.07 -6.66
C ARG A 323 22.34 -13.31 -6.91
N VAL A 324 21.60 -13.71 -5.88
CA VAL A 324 20.13 -13.85 -5.92
C VAL A 324 19.48 -12.52 -6.31
N SER A 325 19.94 -11.46 -5.70
CA SER A 325 19.49 -10.10 -5.91
C SER A 325 19.82 -9.49 -7.27
N ALA A 326 21.01 -9.78 -7.80
CA ALA A 326 21.42 -9.26 -9.09
C ALA A 326 20.71 -9.97 -10.26
N MET A 327 20.25 -11.22 -10.06
CA MET A 327 19.54 -12.01 -11.07
C MET A 327 18.02 -11.78 -11.08
N LEU A 328 17.47 -11.26 -9.97
CA LEU A 328 16.06 -10.88 -9.86
C LEU A 328 15.71 -9.57 -10.57
N ALA A 329 16.70 -8.71 -10.81
CA ALA A 329 16.54 -7.46 -11.56
C ALA A 329 16.19 -7.68 -13.05
N ASP A 330 16.51 -8.84 -13.63
CA ASP A 330 16.26 -9.15 -15.05
C ASP A 330 14.88 -9.82 -15.29
N VAL A 331 14.19 -10.29 -14.25
CA VAL A 331 12.92 -11.05 -14.39
C VAL A 331 11.68 -10.16 -14.38
N PHE A 332 11.81 -8.92 -13.92
CA PHE A 332 10.72 -7.93 -13.90
C PHE A 332 10.86 -6.85 -14.98
N VAL A 333 11.81 -7.00 -15.91
CA VAL A 333 11.89 -6.16 -17.11
C VAL A 333 11.02 -6.77 -18.20
N GLU A 334 9.72 -6.45 -18.19
CA GLU A 334 8.74 -6.48 -19.30
C GLU A 334 7.36 -6.16 -18.69
N GLU A 335 6.60 -5.11 -19.01
CA GLU A 335 6.66 -4.04 -20.00
C GLU A 335 6.47 -2.71 -19.27
N GLN A 336 7.40 -1.76 -19.43
CA GLN A 336 7.02 -0.36 -19.24
C GLN A 336 5.98 -0.04 -20.32
N PRO A 337 4.83 0.59 -19.99
CA PRO A 337 4.10 1.28 -21.04
C PRO A 337 5.08 2.27 -21.65
N VAL A 338 5.29 2.17 -22.96
CA VAL A 338 6.13 3.09 -23.72
C VAL A 338 5.69 4.49 -23.33
N VAL A 339 6.53 5.18 -22.55
CA VAL A 339 6.37 6.60 -22.28
C VAL A 339 6.55 7.28 -23.63
N GLN A 340 5.43 7.57 -24.27
CA GLN A 340 5.42 8.47 -25.41
C GLN A 340 6.01 9.80 -24.90
N PRO A 341 6.99 10.39 -25.61
CA PRO A 341 7.53 11.69 -25.21
C PRO A 341 6.37 12.70 -25.13
N PRO A 342 6.45 13.71 -24.24
CA PRO A 342 5.38 14.66 -24.05
C PRO A 342 5.10 15.35 -25.38
N VAL A 343 3.96 15.02 -25.99
CA VAL A 343 3.40 15.84 -27.06
C VAL A 343 2.96 17.10 -26.36
N VAL A 344 3.70 18.18 -26.61
CA VAL A 344 3.35 19.54 -26.23
C VAL A 344 1.91 19.78 -26.70
N GLN A 345 0.96 19.70 -25.78
CA GLN A 345 -0.38 20.20 -26.01
C GLN A 345 -0.27 21.73 -25.97
N THR A 346 -0.09 22.31 -27.15
CA THR A 346 -0.33 23.73 -27.39
C THR A 346 -1.73 24.04 -26.88
N GLU A 347 -1.82 24.81 -25.80
CA GLU A 347 -3.05 25.47 -25.37
C GLU A 347 -3.57 26.31 -26.53
N VAL A 348 -4.59 25.80 -27.23
CA VAL A 348 -5.53 26.63 -27.96
C VAL A 348 -6.57 27.07 -26.94
N VAL A 349 -6.45 28.35 -26.60
CA VAL A 349 -7.37 29.12 -25.79
C VAL A 349 -8.73 29.13 -26.50
N GLU A 350 -9.73 28.44 -25.96
CA GLU A 350 -11.14 28.72 -26.26
C GLU A 350 -11.84 29.17 -24.99
N ALA A 351 -12.44 30.35 -25.10
CA ALA A 351 -13.04 31.12 -24.04
C ALA A 351 -14.30 30.45 -23.51
N GLU A 352 -14.41 30.32 -22.19
CA GLU A 352 -15.68 30.06 -21.53
C GLU A 352 -16.57 31.32 -21.64
N GLU A 353 -17.45 31.32 -22.64
CA GLU A 353 -18.67 32.13 -22.57
C GLU A 353 -19.62 31.49 -21.56
N ARG A 354 -19.79 32.22 -20.45
CA ARG A 354 -20.94 32.13 -19.56
C ARG A 354 -22.24 32.17 -20.37
N GLY A 355 -22.97 31.06 -20.38
CA GLY A 355 -24.31 30.94 -20.94
C GLY A 355 -25.21 30.12 -20.03
N GLU A 356 -26.25 30.75 -19.50
CA GLU A 356 -27.38 30.12 -18.82
C GLU A 356 -28.20 29.26 -19.82
N ASP A 357 -28.80 28.19 -19.29
CA ASP A 357 -29.90 27.37 -19.85
C ASP A 357 -29.74 26.76 -21.27
N ALA A 358 -29.25 25.51 -21.32
CA ALA A 358 -29.76 24.46 -22.22
C ALA A 358 -29.23 23.06 -21.79
N GLN A 359 -30.11 22.14 -21.41
CA GLN A 359 -29.78 20.73 -21.18
C GLN A 359 -29.41 20.05 -22.52
N PRO A 360 -28.23 19.41 -22.67
CA PRO A 360 -28.01 18.51 -23.78
C PRO A 360 -28.76 17.20 -23.50
N VAL A 361 -29.65 16.85 -24.42
CA VAL A 361 -30.43 15.61 -24.41
C VAL A 361 -29.50 14.47 -24.80
N GLY A 362 -28.84 13.81 -23.83
CA GLY A 362 -27.89 12.74 -24.18
C GLY A 362 -27.35 11.92 -23.03
N ASN A 363 -26.77 12.56 -22.01
CA ASN A 363 -25.98 11.85 -21.01
C ASN A 363 -26.87 11.22 -19.94
N VAL A 364 -26.83 9.90 -19.87
CA VAL A 364 -27.53 9.12 -18.83
C VAL A 364 -26.51 8.79 -17.75
N ILE A 365 -26.73 9.22 -16.51
CA ILE A 365 -25.91 8.79 -15.35
C ILE A 365 -24.42 9.20 -15.47
N GLY A 366 -24.14 10.34 -16.12
CA GLY A 366 -22.76 10.81 -16.31
C GLY A 366 -21.94 10.03 -17.34
N LEU A 367 -22.56 9.10 -18.07
CA LEU A 367 -21.92 8.39 -19.18
C LEU A 367 -21.74 9.32 -20.39
N ASP A 368 -20.69 9.07 -21.17
CA ASP A 368 -20.53 9.69 -22.48
C ASP A 368 -21.62 9.23 -23.47
N GLU A 369 -21.64 9.82 -24.66
CA GLU A 369 -22.68 9.57 -25.67
C GLU A 369 -22.71 8.11 -26.15
N ALA A 370 -21.55 7.48 -26.32
CA ALA A 370 -21.44 6.09 -26.79
C ALA A 370 -21.93 5.11 -25.72
N HIS A 371 -21.52 5.29 -24.47
CA HIS A 371 -21.95 4.46 -23.35
C HIS A 371 -23.41 4.72 -22.96
N SER A 372 -23.92 5.95 -23.12
CA SER A 372 -25.34 6.26 -22.95
C SER A 372 -26.21 5.56 -24.00
N MET A 373 -25.77 5.49 -25.26
CA MET A 373 -26.45 4.72 -26.31
C MET A 373 -26.37 3.21 -26.06
N PHE A 374 -25.21 2.71 -25.62
CA PHE A 374 -25.03 1.32 -25.26
C PHE A 374 -25.99 0.89 -24.14
N LEU A 375 -26.09 1.69 -23.07
CA LEU A 375 -27.00 1.45 -21.95
C LEU A 375 -28.48 1.44 -22.39
N ARG A 376 -28.90 2.36 -23.26
CA ARG A 376 -30.29 2.38 -23.78
C ARG A 376 -30.63 1.14 -24.59
N THR A 377 -29.68 0.64 -25.39
CA THR A 377 -29.87 -0.62 -26.12
C THR A 377 -29.90 -1.81 -25.15
N LEU A 378 -29.04 -1.82 -24.14
CA LEU A 378 -28.93 -2.88 -23.14
C LEU A 378 -30.25 -3.10 -22.38
N VAL A 379 -30.89 -2.02 -21.90
CA VAL A 379 -32.14 -2.09 -21.12
C VAL A 379 -33.37 -2.50 -21.93
N SER A 380 -33.28 -2.54 -23.27
CA SER A 380 -34.41 -2.91 -24.14
C SER A 380 -34.82 -4.39 -24.06
N ARG A 381 -33.97 -5.26 -23.49
CA ARG A 381 -34.22 -6.70 -23.33
C ARG A 381 -33.73 -7.16 -21.95
N ALA A 382 -34.40 -8.16 -21.38
CA ALA A 382 -34.07 -8.70 -20.05
C ALA A 382 -32.83 -9.59 -20.01
N SER A 383 -32.41 -10.12 -21.15
CA SER A 383 -31.23 -10.97 -21.27
C SER A 383 -30.66 -10.87 -22.67
N TRP A 384 -29.35 -10.87 -22.78
CA TRP A 384 -28.62 -10.87 -24.04
C TRP A 384 -27.60 -12.00 -24.09
N SER A 385 -27.38 -12.57 -25.28
CA SER A 385 -26.20 -13.42 -25.47
C SER A 385 -24.96 -12.54 -25.64
N ARG A 386 -23.80 -13.06 -25.21
CA ARG A 386 -22.53 -12.32 -25.32
C ARG A 386 -22.15 -11.99 -26.77
N ALA A 387 -22.52 -12.87 -27.71
CA ALA A 387 -22.28 -12.67 -29.14
C ALA A 387 -23.12 -11.51 -29.72
N GLU A 388 -24.38 -11.37 -29.29
CA GLU A 388 -25.24 -10.26 -29.71
C GLU A 388 -24.74 -8.92 -29.13
N LEU A 389 -24.40 -8.88 -27.83
CA LEU A 389 -23.87 -7.67 -27.20
C LEU A 389 -22.53 -7.24 -27.77
N SER A 390 -21.68 -8.19 -28.15
CA SER A 390 -20.40 -7.89 -28.81
C SER A 390 -20.62 -7.16 -30.14
N SER A 391 -21.64 -7.56 -30.92
CA SER A 391 -22.01 -6.85 -32.15
C SER A 391 -22.48 -5.43 -31.86
N VAL A 392 -23.29 -5.22 -30.82
CA VAL A 392 -23.80 -3.89 -30.44
C VAL A 392 -22.67 -2.98 -29.95
N ALA A 393 -21.73 -3.51 -29.16
CA ALA A 393 -20.57 -2.76 -28.70
C ALA A 393 -19.65 -2.37 -29.87
N LEU A 394 -19.42 -3.28 -30.82
CA LEU A 394 -18.63 -3.02 -32.03
C LEU A 394 -19.24 -1.93 -32.91
N ASP A 395 -20.57 -1.91 -33.07
CA ASP A 395 -21.28 -0.87 -33.84
C ASP A 395 -21.13 0.52 -33.21
N LEU A 396 -20.83 0.60 -31.90
CA LEU A 396 -20.58 1.83 -31.15
C LEU A 396 -19.08 2.12 -30.94
N GLU A 397 -18.19 1.37 -31.59
CA GLU A 397 -16.73 1.45 -31.43
C GLU A 397 -16.23 1.21 -30.00
N LEU A 398 -16.98 0.44 -29.20
CA LEU A 398 -16.66 0.11 -27.81
C LEU A 398 -16.14 -1.33 -27.66
N MET A 399 -15.26 -1.55 -26.68
CA MET A 399 -14.91 -2.89 -26.22
C MET A 399 -16.02 -3.41 -25.29
N LEU A 400 -16.57 -4.60 -25.57
CA LEU A 400 -17.70 -5.16 -24.84
C LEU A 400 -17.50 -5.17 -23.32
N ASP A 401 -16.38 -5.74 -22.85
CA ASP A 401 -16.11 -5.87 -21.41
C ASP A 401 -15.93 -4.51 -20.74
N GLY A 402 -15.23 -3.57 -21.40
CA GLY A 402 -15.08 -2.21 -20.90
C GLY A 402 -16.40 -1.44 -20.88
N ALA A 403 -17.27 -1.64 -21.87
CA ALA A 403 -18.58 -0.99 -21.92
C ALA A 403 -19.52 -1.50 -20.81
N ILE A 404 -19.50 -2.80 -20.52
CA ILE A 404 -20.27 -3.40 -19.42
C ILE A 404 -19.74 -2.90 -18.08
N GLU A 405 -18.42 -2.86 -17.90
CA GLU A 405 -17.79 -2.35 -16.68
C GLU A 405 -18.14 -0.88 -16.43
N GLN A 406 -17.99 -0.02 -17.44
CA GLN A 406 -18.29 1.41 -17.34
C GLN A 406 -19.77 1.68 -17.03
N VAL A 407 -20.68 0.90 -17.62
CA VAL A 407 -22.12 1.00 -17.33
C VAL A 407 -22.46 0.54 -15.92
N ASN A 408 -21.86 -0.56 -15.47
CA ASN A 408 -22.09 -1.06 -14.11
C ASN A 408 -21.49 -0.15 -13.05
N GLU A 409 -20.31 0.43 -13.31
CA GLU A 409 -19.68 1.42 -12.44
C GLU A 409 -20.56 2.67 -12.32
N ALA A 410 -21.03 3.22 -13.45
CA ALA A 410 -21.93 4.38 -13.42
C ALA A 410 -23.24 4.10 -12.66
N ALA A 411 -23.79 2.89 -12.80
CA ALA A 411 -25.00 2.47 -12.08
C ALA A 411 -24.75 2.23 -10.58
N LEU A 412 -23.61 1.64 -10.22
CA LEU A 412 -23.18 1.49 -8.83
C LEU A 412 -23.01 2.86 -8.16
N ASP A 413 -22.42 3.83 -8.85
CA ASP A 413 -22.23 5.18 -8.32
C ASP A 413 -23.54 5.94 -8.05
N HIS A 414 -24.60 5.63 -8.81
CA HIS A 414 -25.88 6.35 -8.71
C HIS A 414 -26.96 5.59 -7.91
N TRP A 415 -26.97 4.26 -7.95
CA TRP A 415 -28.02 3.42 -7.38
C TRP A 415 -27.51 2.28 -6.50
N ASP A 416 -26.20 2.20 -6.23
CA ASP A 416 -25.55 1.15 -5.42
C ASP A 416 -25.77 -0.29 -5.94
N GLU A 417 -26.19 -0.44 -7.20
CA GLU A 417 -26.47 -1.75 -7.82
C GLU A 417 -26.01 -1.77 -9.30
N PRO A 418 -25.42 -2.87 -9.79
CA PRO A 418 -25.03 -3.01 -11.19
C PRO A 418 -26.25 -3.25 -12.10
N VAL A 419 -26.17 -2.78 -13.35
CA VAL A 419 -27.24 -2.95 -14.35
C VAL A 419 -27.23 -4.36 -14.94
N THR A 420 -26.07 -5.01 -15.02
CA THR A 420 -25.95 -6.37 -15.58
C THR A 420 -25.30 -7.34 -14.61
N ASP A 421 -25.71 -8.61 -14.69
CA ASP A 421 -25.10 -9.73 -13.98
C ASP A 421 -24.97 -10.96 -14.91
N GLY A 422 -23.96 -11.79 -14.68
CA GLY A 422 -23.67 -13.00 -15.47
C GLY A 422 -22.80 -12.79 -16.72
N ASP A 423 -22.14 -13.88 -17.16
CA ASP A 423 -21.17 -13.87 -18.27
C ASP A 423 -21.78 -14.25 -19.64
N ASP A 424 -22.68 -15.26 -19.67
CA ASP A 424 -23.47 -15.66 -20.85
C ASP A 424 -24.64 -16.59 -20.41
N PRO A 425 -25.91 -16.19 -20.53
CA PRO A 425 -26.37 -14.88 -21.00
C PRO A 425 -26.09 -13.76 -19.97
N VAL A 426 -25.91 -12.54 -20.48
CA VAL A 426 -25.85 -11.33 -19.65
C VAL A 426 -27.28 -10.97 -19.27
N GLU A 427 -27.60 -11.05 -17.98
CA GLU A 427 -28.90 -10.71 -17.42
C GLU A 427 -28.95 -9.22 -17.07
N VAL A 428 -30.04 -8.55 -17.44
CA VAL A 428 -30.23 -7.11 -17.21
C VAL A 428 -31.23 -6.88 -16.09
N ASN A 429 -30.82 -6.17 -15.04
CA ASN A 429 -31.67 -5.85 -13.90
C ASN A 429 -32.85 -4.96 -14.34
N GLN A 430 -34.04 -5.57 -14.43
CA GLN A 430 -35.25 -4.92 -14.93
C GLN A 430 -35.76 -3.83 -13.99
N GLU A 431 -35.43 -3.86 -12.70
CA GLU A 431 -35.82 -2.81 -11.75
C GLU A 431 -35.04 -1.52 -12.01
N LEU A 432 -33.75 -1.63 -12.35
CA LEU A 432 -32.93 -0.48 -12.74
C LEU A 432 -33.28 0.02 -14.15
N ALA A 433 -33.58 -0.88 -15.08
CA ALA A 433 -34.06 -0.54 -16.41
C ALA A 433 -35.34 0.33 -16.37
N GLN A 434 -36.30 0.00 -15.49
CA GLN A 434 -37.53 0.80 -15.32
C GLN A 434 -37.27 2.17 -14.69
N ARG A 435 -36.25 2.31 -13.83
CA ARG A 435 -35.85 3.59 -13.24
C ARG A 435 -35.13 4.51 -14.23
N LEU A 436 -34.57 3.94 -15.31
CA LEU A 436 -33.96 4.68 -16.42
C LEU A 436 -34.98 5.28 -17.40
N GLU A 437 -36.15 4.65 -17.53
CA GLU A 437 -37.24 5.09 -18.42
C GLU A 437 -38.20 6.11 -17.78
N ALA A 438 -38.17 6.22 -16.45
CA ALA A 438 -38.99 7.15 -15.64
C ALA A 438 -38.31 8.51 -15.46
#